data_AF-W1WCN0-F1
#
_entry.id   AF-W1WCN0-F1
#
_cell.length_a   1.000
_cell.length_b   1.000
_cell.length_c   1.000
_cell.angle_alpha   90.00
_cell.angle_beta   90.00
_cell.angle_gamma   90.00
#
_symmetry.space_group_name_H-M   'P 1'
#
loop_
_entity.id
_entity.type
_entity.pdbx_description
1 polymer ?
#
loop_
_entity_poly.entity_id
_entity_poly.type
_entity_poly.pdbx_seq_one_letter_code
_entity_poly.pdbx_strand_id
1 'polypeptide(L)'
;LGAVSVGQHTSVGNETRQITNLAAGTKDTDAVNVAQLRNVNLKIAGNTNDNNGKNDVLLDKQTLTVKGDGIYVTTKANNQTIDVTLTNDTKDKIDNAANKDLSNITNVGKKNITALGTIVEAGHNVTIPAATVDATTGQKTYTVNAMDTKVSLGTSGLMTLTG
;
A
#
# COMPACT_ATOMS: atom_id res chain seq x y z
N LEU A 1 52.21 2.78 -27.54
CA LEU A 1 51.47 2.91 -28.81
C LEU A 1 51.02 4.35 -28.94
N GLY A 2 51.08 4.92 -30.14
CA GLY A 2 50.57 6.27 -30.44
C GLY A 2 49.18 6.21 -31.04
N ALA A 3 48.46 7.34 -31.05
CA ALA A 3 47.15 7.44 -31.68
C ALA A 3 47.25 7.57 -33.20
N VAL A 4 46.27 7.03 -33.92
CA VAL A 4 46.02 7.35 -35.34
C VAL A 4 44.97 8.45 -35.39
N SER A 5 45.29 9.58 -36.02
CA SER A 5 44.34 10.71 -36.12
C SER A 5 43.66 10.75 -37.48
N VAL A 6 42.34 10.94 -37.49
CA VAL A 6 41.51 11.18 -38.68
C VAL A 6 40.99 12.62 -38.77
N GLY A 7 41.52 13.49 -37.92
CA GLY A 7 41.14 14.89 -37.83
C GLY A 7 42.28 15.74 -37.30
N GLN A 8 42.01 17.03 -37.16
CA GLN A 8 42.95 17.99 -36.61
C GLN A 8 42.23 19.12 -35.87
N HIS A 9 42.87 19.61 -34.82
CA HIS A 9 42.49 20.84 -34.15
C HIS A 9 43.38 21.97 -34.69
N THR A 10 42.78 23.08 -35.08
CA THR A 10 43.48 24.25 -35.61
C THR A 10 43.09 25.49 -34.80
N SER A 11 43.84 26.59 -34.96
CA SER A 11 43.51 27.88 -34.33
C SER A 11 42.13 28.44 -34.73
N VAL A 12 41.50 27.88 -35.77
CA VAL A 12 40.18 28.31 -36.28
C VAL A 12 39.08 27.27 -36.06
N GLY A 13 39.37 26.12 -35.45
CA GLY A 13 38.36 25.11 -35.10
C GLY A 13 38.81 23.65 -35.26
N ASN A 14 37.83 22.74 -35.12
CA ASN A 14 38.02 21.29 -35.24
C ASN A 14 37.60 20.77 -36.62
N GLU A 15 38.47 20.00 -37.27
CA GLU A 15 38.17 19.28 -38.51
C GLU A 15 38.21 17.77 -38.25
N THR A 16 37.12 17.06 -38.59
CA THR A 16 37.02 15.60 -38.41
C THR A 16 36.58 14.93 -39.71
N ARG A 17 37.01 13.68 -39.93
CA ARG A 17 36.55 12.85 -41.04
C ARG A 17 35.71 11.69 -40.53
N GLN A 18 34.63 11.37 -41.23
CA GLN A 18 33.93 10.11 -41.05
C GLN A 18 34.79 8.97 -41.59
N ILE A 19 34.74 7.82 -40.92
CA ILE A 19 35.26 6.56 -41.44
C ILE A 19 34.07 5.81 -42.04
N THR A 20 34.02 5.73 -43.36
CA THR A 20 32.91 5.11 -44.10
C THR A 20 33.25 3.69 -44.53
N ASN A 21 32.23 2.91 -44.89
CA ASN A 21 32.36 1.50 -45.30
C ASN A 21 33.04 0.59 -44.26
N LEU A 22 32.92 0.92 -42.98
CA LEU A 22 33.44 0.12 -41.89
C LEU A 22 32.59 -1.13 -41.68
N ALA A 23 33.18 -2.30 -41.93
CA ALA A 23 32.57 -3.59 -41.62
C ALA A 23 32.30 -3.74 -40.11
N ALA A 24 31.36 -4.61 -39.74
CA ALA A 24 31.05 -4.86 -38.33
C ALA A 24 32.25 -5.50 -37.60
N GLY A 25 32.63 -4.94 -36.46
CA GLY A 25 33.66 -5.50 -35.60
C GLY A 25 33.21 -6.81 -34.94
N THR A 26 34.15 -7.72 -34.69
CA THR A 26 33.89 -9.06 -34.12
C THR A 26 34.74 -9.38 -32.89
N LYS A 27 35.88 -8.70 -32.72
CA LYS A 27 36.76 -8.81 -31.56
C LYS A 27 36.63 -7.58 -30.68
N ASP A 28 37.01 -7.72 -29.41
CA ASP A 28 36.93 -6.63 -28.41
C ASP A 28 37.73 -5.37 -28.81
N THR A 29 38.71 -5.51 -29.69
CA THR A 29 39.55 -4.40 -30.19
C THR A 29 39.15 -3.88 -31.57
N ASP A 30 38.10 -4.43 -32.18
CA ASP A 30 37.60 -3.93 -33.47
C ASP A 30 36.79 -2.65 -33.26
N ALA A 31 36.81 -1.77 -34.25
CA ALA A 31 35.94 -0.61 -34.26
C ALA A 31 34.47 -1.03 -34.48
N VAL A 32 33.53 -0.31 -33.86
CA VAL A 32 32.09 -0.52 -34.04
C VAL A 32 31.54 0.40 -35.12
N ASN A 33 30.64 -0.10 -35.96
CA ASN A 33 29.91 0.73 -36.91
C ASN A 33 28.52 1.14 -36.38
N VAL A 34 27.85 2.06 -37.08
CA VAL A 34 26.52 2.56 -36.69
C VAL A 34 25.48 1.44 -36.68
N ALA A 35 25.58 0.43 -37.55
CA ALA A 35 24.63 -0.68 -37.57
C ALA A 35 24.70 -1.50 -36.27
N GLN A 36 25.90 -1.74 -35.73
CA GLN A 36 26.07 -2.41 -34.43
C GLN A 36 25.51 -1.57 -33.28
N LEU A 37 25.81 -0.27 -33.25
CA LEU A 37 25.31 0.63 -32.21
C LEU A 37 23.77 0.69 -32.19
N ARG A 38 23.14 0.75 -33.37
CA ARG A 38 21.67 0.75 -33.51
C ARG A 38 21.01 -0.57 -33.16
N ASN A 39 21.79 -1.64 -33.06
CA ASN A 39 21.32 -2.99 -32.74
C ASN A 39 21.56 -3.39 -31.27
N VAL A 40 21.93 -2.43 -30.41
CA VAL A 40 22.05 -2.65 -28.97
C VAL A 40 20.66 -2.86 -28.38
N ASN A 41 20.49 -3.97 -27.66
CA ASN A 41 19.25 -4.36 -27.01
C ASN A 41 19.41 -4.37 -25.49
N LEU A 42 18.36 -4.00 -24.79
CA LEU A 42 18.19 -4.25 -23.36
C LEU A 42 17.33 -5.50 -23.18
N LYS A 43 17.89 -6.53 -22.55
CA LYS A 43 17.15 -7.77 -22.26
C LYS A 43 16.21 -7.59 -21.07
N ILE A 44 15.00 -8.13 -21.17
CA ILE A 44 13.97 -8.01 -20.13
C ILE A 44 13.35 -9.38 -19.83
N ALA A 45 13.21 -9.71 -18.55
CA ALA A 45 12.55 -10.92 -18.07
C ALA A 45 11.67 -10.62 -16.85
N GLY A 46 10.59 -11.38 -16.69
CA GLY A 46 9.71 -11.37 -15.52
C GLY A 46 9.47 -12.77 -14.95
N ASN A 47 8.63 -12.86 -13.91
CA ASN A 47 8.20 -14.15 -13.34
C ASN A 47 7.41 -15.00 -14.35
N THR A 48 6.70 -14.34 -15.27
CA THR A 48 6.06 -14.95 -16.45
C THR A 48 6.58 -14.28 -17.72
N ASN A 49 6.49 -14.98 -18.86
CA ASN A 49 6.97 -14.47 -20.16
C ASN A 49 6.01 -14.87 -21.29
N ASP A 50 4.94 -14.11 -21.44
CA ASP A 50 3.86 -14.44 -22.39
C ASP A 50 4.28 -14.25 -23.87
N ASN A 51 5.36 -13.52 -24.14
CA ASN A 51 5.90 -13.30 -25.49
C ASN A 51 7.06 -14.24 -25.88
N ASN A 52 7.17 -15.40 -25.24
CA ASN A 52 8.12 -16.45 -25.63
C ASN A 52 9.58 -15.94 -25.75
N GLY A 53 10.01 -15.10 -24.80
CA GLY A 53 11.37 -14.54 -24.73
C GLY A 53 11.65 -13.33 -25.63
N LYS A 54 10.66 -12.79 -26.35
CA LYS A 54 10.82 -11.64 -27.26
C LYS A 54 10.55 -10.29 -26.59
N ASN A 55 10.92 -10.15 -25.31
CA ASN A 55 10.64 -8.96 -24.49
C ASN A 55 11.76 -7.89 -24.56
N ASP A 56 12.82 -8.16 -25.31
CA ASP A 56 13.97 -7.25 -25.43
C ASP A 56 13.58 -5.90 -26.05
N VAL A 57 14.16 -4.82 -25.54
CA VAL A 57 13.95 -3.45 -26.04
C VAL A 57 15.14 -3.05 -26.90
N LEU A 58 14.88 -2.78 -28.18
CA LEU A 58 15.85 -2.21 -29.10
C LEU A 58 16.04 -0.71 -28.78
N LEU A 59 17.19 -0.35 -28.21
CA LEU A 59 17.41 0.99 -27.63
C LEU A 59 17.39 2.13 -28.65
N ASP A 60 17.63 1.85 -29.94
CA ASP A 60 17.58 2.86 -31.03
C ASP A 60 16.16 3.32 -31.38
N LYS A 61 15.15 2.48 -31.15
CA LYS A 61 13.80 2.69 -31.73
C LYS A 61 12.63 2.39 -30.80
N GLN A 62 12.88 1.69 -29.70
CA GLN A 62 11.84 1.25 -28.79
C GLN A 62 12.01 1.91 -27.42
N THR A 63 10.91 1.97 -26.70
CA THR A 63 10.87 2.49 -25.34
C THR A 63 10.42 1.38 -24.40
N LEU A 64 11.18 1.15 -23.33
CA LEU A 64 10.69 0.33 -22.22
C LEU A 64 9.54 1.06 -21.55
N THR A 65 8.32 0.54 -21.72
CA THR A 65 7.14 1.08 -21.07
C THR A 65 6.76 0.22 -19.86
N VAL A 66 6.83 0.79 -18.67
CA VAL A 66 6.34 0.15 -17.44
C VAL A 66 4.95 0.69 -17.12
N LYS A 67 3.94 -0.18 -17.07
CA LYS A 67 2.55 0.21 -16.82
C LYS A 67 2.04 -0.43 -15.52
N GLY A 68 1.36 0.37 -14.71
CA GLY A 68 0.37 -0.15 -13.78
C GLY A 68 -1.00 -0.28 -14.47
N ASP A 69 -1.95 -0.95 -13.83
CA ASP A 69 -3.34 -1.03 -14.30
C ASP A 69 -4.12 0.29 -14.13
N GLY A 70 -3.53 1.28 -13.46
CA GLY A 70 -4.13 2.58 -13.17
C GLY A 70 -5.16 2.57 -12.04
N ILE A 71 -5.63 1.40 -11.61
CA ILE A 71 -6.63 1.21 -10.56
C ILE A 71 -5.94 0.97 -9.21
N TYR A 72 -4.99 0.04 -9.19
CA TYR A 72 -4.23 -0.37 -8.01
C TYR A 72 -2.81 0.17 -8.05
N VAL A 73 -2.16 0.09 -9.21
CA VAL A 73 -0.77 0.52 -9.40
C VAL A 73 -0.71 1.61 -10.46
N THR A 74 0.10 2.63 -10.21
CA THR A 74 0.46 3.68 -11.18
C THR A 74 1.95 3.74 -11.35
N THR A 75 2.38 4.13 -12.55
CA THR A 75 3.79 4.32 -12.90
C THR A 75 4.02 5.75 -13.37
N LYS A 76 5.13 6.36 -12.96
CA LYS A 76 5.52 7.71 -13.40
C LYS A 76 7.00 7.71 -13.78
N ALA A 77 7.28 7.98 -15.05
CA ALA A 77 8.65 8.26 -15.47
C ALA A 77 9.05 9.67 -15.00
N ASN A 78 10.16 9.78 -14.29
CA ASN A 78 10.69 11.03 -13.77
C ASN A 78 12.21 11.03 -13.96
N ASN A 79 12.70 11.87 -14.87
CA ASN A 79 14.11 11.92 -15.24
C ASN A 79 14.67 10.53 -15.65
N GLN A 80 15.54 9.94 -14.83
CA GLN A 80 16.19 8.65 -15.06
C GLN A 80 15.59 7.52 -14.20
N THR A 81 14.47 7.78 -13.50
CA THR A 81 13.77 6.79 -12.67
C THR A 81 12.35 6.55 -13.16
N ILE A 82 11.80 5.41 -12.73
CA ILE A 82 10.39 5.08 -12.88
C ILE A 82 9.85 4.82 -11.48
N ASP A 83 8.96 5.68 -11.01
CA ASP A 83 8.25 5.46 -9.75
C ASP A 83 7.13 4.46 -10.02
N VAL A 84 7.07 3.38 -9.23
CA VAL A 84 5.98 2.39 -9.26
C VAL A 84 5.28 2.45 -7.91
N THR A 85 4.04 2.92 -7.89
CA THR A 85 3.35 3.25 -6.64
C THR A 85 1.91 2.74 -6.62
N LEU A 86 1.39 2.47 -5.43
CA LEU A 86 -0.03 2.21 -5.25
C LEU A 86 -0.85 3.49 -5.36
N THR A 87 -2.06 3.38 -5.89
CA THR A 87 -3.04 4.49 -5.91
C THR A 87 -3.43 4.91 -4.50
N ASN A 88 -3.90 6.15 -4.34
CA ASN A 88 -4.36 6.65 -3.04
C ASN A 88 -5.53 5.82 -2.52
N ASP A 89 -6.52 5.51 -3.35
CA ASP A 89 -7.63 4.63 -2.98
C ASP A 89 -7.17 3.26 -2.46
N THR A 90 -6.12 2.68 -3.06
CA THR A 90 -5.56 1.41 -2.61
C THR A 90 -4.81 1.55 -1.29
N LYS A 91 -4.03 2.62 -1.13
CA LYS A 91 -3.37 2.94 0.15
C LYS A 91 -4.39 3.16 1.24
N ASP A 92 -5.45 3.94 1.00
CA ASP A 92 -6.53 4.19 1.94
C ASP A 92 -7.23 2.88 2.35
N LYS A 93 -7.49 1.97 1.40
CA LYS A 93 -8.06 0.64 1.73
C LYS A 93 -7.12 -0.20 2.59
N ILE A 94 -5.83 -0.21 2.29
CA ILE A 94 -4.81 -0.95 3.06
C ILE A 94 -4.66 -0.35 4.45
N ASP A 95 -4.53 0.97 4.55
CA ASP A 95 -4.35 1.68 5.82
C ASP A 95 -5.59 1.52 6.71
N ASN A 96 -6.80 1.57 6.14
CA ASN A 96 -8.04 1.27 6.86
C ASN A 96 -8.16 -0.19 7.32
N ALA A 97 -7.62 -1.14 6.56
CA ALA A 97 -7.64 -2.57 6.90
C ALA A 97 -6.53 -2.96 7.89
N ALA A 98 -5.39 -2.26 7.86
CA ALA A 98 -4.22 -2.54 8.69
C ALA A 98 -4.16 -1.71 9.98
N ASN A 99 -5.00 -0.67 10.12
CA ASN A 99 -5.09 0.06 11.37
C ASN A 99 -5.86 -0.75 12.43
N LYS A 100 -5.11 -1.31 13.39
CA LYS A 100 -5.64 -2.15 14.48
C LYS A 100 -6.54 -1.41 15.46
N ASP A 101 -6.56 -0.08 15.40
CA ASP A 101 -7.23 0.76 16.40
C ASP A 101 -8.68 1.12 16.04
N LEU A 102 -9.26 0.51 14.99
CA LEU A 102 -10.63 0.78 14.51
C LEU A 102 -10.89 2.28 14.23
N SER A 103 -9.84 3.06 13.98
CA SER A 103 -9.94 4.51 13.76
C SER A 103 -10.77 4.86 12.50
N ASN A 104 -10.93 3.88 11.61
CA ASN A 104 -11.77 3.93 10.42
C ASN A 104 -13.28 3.82 10.71
N ILE A 105 -13.70 3.52 11.94
CA ILE A 105 -15.11 3.58 12.31
C ILE A 105 -15.54 5.05 12.37
N THR A 106 -16.29 5.46 11.34
CA THR A 106 -16.88 6.79 11.23
C THR A 106 -17.84 7.10 12.39
N ASN A 107 -18.18 8.37 12.61
CA ASN A 107 -19.17 8.73 13.64
C ASN A 107 -20.54 8.04 13.41
N VAL A 108 -20.91 7.78 12.15
CA VAL A 108 -22.10 6.99 11.80
C VAL A 108 -21.92 5.53 12.25
N GLY A 109 -20.75 4.93 11.98
CA GLY A 109 -20.40 3.61 12.47
C GLY A 109 -20.44 3.52 14.01
N LYS A 110 -19.87 4.51 14.69
CA LYS A 110 -19.92 4.62 16.17
C LYS A 110 -21.37 4.70 16.66
N LYS A 111 -22.20 5.55 16.03
CA LYS A 111 -23.62 5.69 16.37
C LYS A 111 -24.37 4.36 16.23
N ASN A 112 -24.17 3.67 15.11
CA ASN A 112 -24.80 2.37 14.88
C ASN A 112 -24.36 1.32 15.91
N ILE A 113 -23.07 1.28 16.25
CA ILE A 113 -22.53 0.39 17.29
C ILE A 113 -23.11 0.74 18.66
N THR A 114 -23.19 2.02 19.02
CA THR A 114 -23.79 2.44 20.30
C THR A 114 -25.28 2.17 20.38
N ALA A 115 -26.01 2.26 19.25
CA ALA A 115 -27.43 1.94 19.19
C ALA A 115 -27.70 0.43 19.33
N LEU A 116 -26.72 -0.42 18.98
CA LEU A 116 -26.74 -1.85 19.29
C LEU A 116 -26.29 -2.14 20.74
N GLY A 117 -25.70 -1.17 21.42
CA GLY A 117 -25.32 -1.27 22.82
C GLY A 117 -26.55 -1.39 23.71
N THR A 118 -26.45 -2.22 24.76
CA THR A 118 -27.53 -2.36 25.74
C THR A 118 -27.56 -1.15 26.67
N ILE A 119 -28.73 -0.50 26.77
CA ILE A 119 -29.01 0.47 27.82
C ILE A 119 -29.51 -0.32 29.04
N VAL A 120 -28.91 -0.08 30.21
CA VAL A 120 -29.30 -0.72 31.47
C VAL A 120 -29.66 0.36 32.47
N GLU A 121 -30.94 0.41 32.86
CA GLU A 121 -31.49 1.41 33.78
C GLU A 121 -32.11 0.74 35.00
N ALA A 122 -31.97 1.38 36.17
CA ALA A 122 -32.56 0.88 37.40
C ALA A 122 -34.08 1.11 37.37
N GLY A 123 -34.85 0.02 37.46
CA GLY A 123 -36.28 0.08 37.75
C GLY A 123 -36.55 0.30 39.24
N HIS A 124 -37.81 0.18 39.66
CA HIS A 124 -38.18 0.26 41.07
C HIS A 124 -37.52 -0.85 41.91
N ASN A 125 -37.08 -0.52 43.13
CA ASN A 125 -36.46 -1.44 44.09
C ASN A 125 -35.18 -2.14 43.58
N VAL A 126 -34.58 -1.61 42.51
CA VAL A 126 -33.33 -2.09 41.94
C VAL A 126 -32.30 -0.97 42.04
N THR A 127 -31.05 -1.30 42.33
CA THR A 127 -29.93 -0.38 42.21
C THR A 127 -28.93 -0.92 41.20
N ILE A 128 -28.44 -0.02 40.35
CA ILE A 128 -27.41 -0.33 39.36
C ILE A 128 -26.26 0.65 39.59
N PRO A 129 -25.18 0.23 40.25
CA PRO A 129 -23.98 1.03 40.41
C PRO A 129 -23.34 1.36 39.06
N ALA A 130 -22.41 2.32 39.06
CA ALA A 130 -21.61 2.60 37.88
C ALA A 130 -20.93 1.33 37.36
N ALA A 131 -21.01 1.10 36.06
CA ALA A 131 -20.40 -0.08 35.44
C ALA A 131 -18.89 -0.11 35.71
N THR A 132 -18.38 -1.29 36.01
CA THR A 132 -16.93 -1.52 35.97
C THR A 132 -16.49 -1.63 34.52
N VAL A 133 -15.31 -1.09 34.21
CA VAL A 133 -14.75 -1.07 32.85
C VAL A 133 -13.44 -1.84 32.86
N ASP A 134 -13.36 -2.87 32.03
CA ASP A 134 -12.10 -3.57 31.79
C ASP A 134 -11.17 -2.65 30.98
N ALA A 135 -9.99 -2.33 31.53
CA ALA A 135 -9.09 -1.35 30.95
C ALA A 135 -8.41 -1.82 29.65
N THR A 136 -8.40 -3.13 29.37
CA THR A 136 -7.76 -3.73 28.19
C THR A 136 -8.73 -3.89 27.03
N THR A 137 -9.98 -4.25 27.32
CA THR A 137 -11.00 -4.56 26.31
C THR A 137 -12.10 -3.49 26.22
N GLY A 138 -12.19 -2.59 27.19
CA GLY A 138 -13.26 -1.60 27.29
C GLY A 138 -14.63 -2.17 27.66
N GLN A 139 -14.71 -3.48 27.96
CA GLN A 139 -15.96 -4.17 28.29
C GLN A 139 -16.57 -3.58 29.57
N LYS A 140 -17.88 -3.26 29.51
CA LYS A 140 -18.64 -2.76 30.66
C LYS A 140 -19.41 -3.89 31.34
N THR A 141 -19.26 -4.02 32.65
CA THR A 141 -20.05 -4.94 33.48
C THR A 141 -20.98 -4.15 34.38
N TYR A 142 -22.28 -4.39 34.25
CA TYR A 142 -23.33 -3.78 35.08
C TYR A 142 -23.80 -4.78 36.12
N THR A 143 -23.60 -4.46 37.40
CA THR A 143 -24.15 -5.26 38.51
C THR A 143 -25.56 -4.77 38.80
N VAL A 144 -26.54 -5.65 38.67
CA VAL A 144 -27.95 -5.34 38.96
C VAL A 144 -28.31 -5.92 40.32
N ASN A 145 -28.52 -5.06 41.31
CA ASN A 145 -28.92 -5.48 42.65
C ASN A 145 -30.41 -5.24 42.83
N ALA A 146 -31.19 -6.29 43.03
CA ALA A 146 -32.59 -6.18 43.43
C ALA A 146 -32.71 -6.21 44.96
N MET A 147 -33.55 -5.35 45.53
CA MET A 147 -34.00 -5.53 46.93
C MET A 147 -34.85 -6.80 47.00
N ASP A 148 -34.31 -7.83 47.64
CA ASP A 148 -35.06 -9.05 47.99
C ASP A 148 -36.03 -8.71 49.13
N THR A 149 -37.23 -8.23 48.79
CA THR A 149 -38.29 -8.03 49.77
C THR A 149 -38.83 -9.40 50.19
N LYS A 150 -38.23 -9.98 51.22
CA LYS A 150 -38.74 -11.20 51.82
C LYS A 150 -40.01 -10.87 52.60
N VAL A 151 -41.14 -11.33 52.09
CA VAL A 151 -42.41 -11.30 52.82
C VAL A 151 -42.41 -12.49 53.78
N SER A 152 -42.42 -12.21 55.07
CA SER A 152 -42.53 -13.21 56.13
C SER A 152 -43.86 -13.06 56.85
N LEU A 153 -44.52 -14.19 57.13
CA LEU A 153 -45.67 -14.23 58.02
C LEU A 153 -45.17 -14.50 59.44
N GLY A 154 -45.45 -13.57 60.36
CA GLY A 154 -45.24 -13.80 61.79
C GLY A 154 -46.17 -14.88 62.32
N THR A 155 -45.87 -15.43 63.50
CA THR A 155 -46.69 -16.46 64.18
C THR A 155 -48.13 -16.04 64.48
N SER A 156 -48.43 -14.73 64.43
CA SER A 156 -49.78 -14.16 64.57
C SER A 156 -50.53 -13.98 63.23
N GLY A 157 -49.93 -14.35 62.10
CA GLY A 157 -50.47 -14.09 60.77
C GLY A 157 -50.29 -12.65 60.27
N LEU A 158 -49.64 -11.77 61.05
CA LEU A 158 -49.27 -10.44 60.59
C LEU A 158 -48.12 -10.53 59.57
N MET A 159 -48.26 -9.80 58.46
CA MET A 159 -47.23 -9.66 57.45
C MET A 159 -46.21 -8.59 57.91
N THR A 160 -44.93 -8.95 57.93
CA THR A 160 -43.84 -7.98 58.08
C THR A 160 -43.07 -7.89 56.77
N LEU A 161 -42.91 -6.67 56.25
CA LEU A 161 -42.04 -6.39 55.12
C LEU A 161 -40.68 -5.97 55.67
N THR A 162 -39.63 -6.71 55.28
CA THR A 162 -38.24 -6.28 55.47
C THR A 162 -37.61 -6.16 54.09
N GLY A 163 -37.07 -4.98 53.79
CA GLY A 163 -36.34 -4.66 52.58
C GLY A 163 -35.19 -3.72 52.92
#